data_AF-A0A847E3E8-F1
#
_entry.id   AF-A0A847E3E8-F1
#
_cell.length_a   1.000
_cell.length_b   1.000
_cell.length_c   1.000
_cell.angle_alpha   90.00
_cell.angle_beta   90.00
_cell.angle_gamma   90.00
#
_symmetry.space_group_name_H-M   'P 1'
#
loop_
_entity.id
_entity.type
_entity.pdbx_description
1 polymer ?
#
loop_
_entity_poly.entity_id
_entity_poly.type
_entity_poly.pdbx_seq_one_letter_code
_entity_poly.pdbx_strand_id
1 'polypeptide(L)'
;MKDKVRILTCCTYYEDIIKFDCLDDDFFSKKMIKFYQEYIFHIDDDEQNLIVVKKLDNAMYKYITDFYFAKSFRETLDIDTVMNPNFTEKIGLLKYLISFYEKYSDESVVKASTRWI
;
A
#
# COMPACT_ATOMS: atom_id res chain seq x y z
N MET A 1 24.20 -6.03 1.38
CA MET A 1 22.76 -6.29 1.58
C MET A 1 22.49 -6.83 3.00
N LYS A 2 23.06 -6.24 4.07
CA LYS A 2 22.82 -6.68 5.46
C LYS A 2 22.07 -5.64 6.31
N ASP A 3 21.94 -4.41 5.82
CA ASP A 3 21.42 -3.30 6.62
C ASP A 3 19.89 -3.15 6.65
N LYS A 4 19.14 -3.83 5.78
CA LYS A 4 17.66 -3.72 5.73
C LYS A 4 16.89 -4.88 6.32
N VAL A 5 17.58 -5.81 6.98
CA VAL A 5 16.94 -7.00 7.58
C VAL A 5 15.86 -6.58 8.57
N ARG A 6 16.10 -5.54 9.39
CA ARG A 6 15.11 -5.02 10.35
C ARG A 6 13.82 -4.53 9.69
N ILE A 7 13.94 -3.76 8.60
CA ILE A 7 12.78 -3.20 7.88
C ILE A 7 11.98 -4.34 7.23
N LEU A 8 12.68 -5.30 6.61
CA LEU A 8 12.04 -6.48 6.01
C LEU A 8 11.39 -7.39 7.05
N THR A 9 11.98 -7.55 8.25
CA THR A 9 11.35 -8.28 9.36
C THR A 9 10.04 -7.64 9.83
N CYS A 10 9.91 -6.31 9.70
CA CYS A 10 8.66 -5.62 10.03
C CYS A 10 7.57 -5.77 8.96
N CYS A 11 7.95 -6.06 7.71
CA CYS A 11 7.03 -6.23 6.59
C CYS A 11 6.69 -7.71 6.43
N THR A 12 5.55 -8.13 6.98
CA THR A 12 5.15 -9.54 6.95
C THR A 12 4.69 -9.96 5.55
N TYR A 13 4.11 -9.02 4.80
CA TYR A 13 3.49 -9.27 3.50
C TYR A 13 4.36 -8.81 2.31
N TYR A 14 5.58 -8.37 2.57
CA TYR A 14 6.49 -7.84 1.55
C TYR A 14 6.68 -8.80 0.37
N GLU A 15 6.90 -10.08 0.66
CA GLU A 15 7.09 -11.09 -0.38
C GLU A 15 5.83 -11.28 -1.22
N ASP A 16 4.66 -11.33 -0.59
CA ASP A 16 3.37 -11.49 -1.28
C ASP A 16 3.09 -10.30 -2.19
N ILE A 17 3.43 -9.08 -1.74
CA ILE A 17 3.25 -7.84 -2.51
C ILE A 17 4.16 -7.80 -3.73
N ILE A 18 5.42 -8.20 -3.59
CA ILE A 18 6.37 -8.18 -4.72
C ILE A 18 6.15 -9.32 -5.70
N LYS A 19 5.71 -10.49 -5.21
CA LYS A 19 5.35 -11.64 -6.04
C LYS A 19 3.92 -11.54 -6.59
N PHE A 20 3.19 -10.48 -6.27
CA PHE A 20 1.83 -10.31 -6.76
C PHE A 20 1.83 -10.17 -8.27
N ASP A 21 1.22 -11.15 -8.93
CA ASP A 21 1.14 -11.21 -10.38
C ASP A 21 0.01 -10.30 -10.85
N CYS A 22 0.33 -9.03 -11.07
CA CYS A 22 -0.61 -8.08 -11.66
C CYS A 22 -0.95 -8.53 -13.10
N LEU A 23 -2.22 -8.41 -13.47
CA LEU A 23 -2.64 -8.56 -14.86
C LEU A 23 -1.79 -7.66 -15.76
N ASP A 24 -1.50 -8.14 -16.98
CA ASP A 24 -0.48 -7.49 -17.80
C ASP A 24 -0.80 -6.03 -18.16
N ASP A 25 -2.09 -5.72 -18.26
CA ASP A 25 -2.65 -4.40 -18.56
C ASP A 25 -2.82 -3.51 -17.31
N ASP A 26 -2.57 -4.03 -16.11
CA ASP A 26 -2.66 -3.26 -14.87
C ASP A 26 -1.36 -2.53 -14.54
N PHE A 27 -1.04 -1.55 -15.39
CA PHE A 27 0.16 -0.71 -15.24
C PHE A 27 0.15 0.11 -13.95
N PHE A 28 -1.03 0.44 -13.42
CA PHE A 28 -1.15 1.23 -12.20
C PHE A 28 -0.70 0.41 -10.98
N SER A 29 -1.21 -0.81 -10.80
CA SER A 29 -0.80 -1.70 -9.72
C SER A 29 0.70 -2.04 -9.79
N LYS A 30 1.23 -2.29 -10.99
CA LYS A 30 2.67 -2.48 -11.22
C LYS A 30 3.48 -1.25 -10.75
N LYS A 31 3.00 -0.04 -11.03
CA LYS A 31 3.65 1.21 -10.61
C LYS A 31 3.60 1.40 -9.09
N MET A 32 2.46 1.06 -8.46
CA MET A 32 2.30 1.09 -7.00
C MET A 32 3.27 0.16 -6.28
N ILE A 33 3.38 -1.10 -6.72
CA ILE A 33 4.34 -2.07 -6.16
C ILE A 33 5.77 -1.56 -6.30
N LYS A 34 6.12 -0.99 -7.46
CA LYS A 34 7.44 -0.40 -7.68
C LYS A 34 7.72 0.76 -6.72
N PHE A 35 6.76 1.66 -6.48
CA PHE A 35 6.90 2.75 -5.53
C PHE A 35 7.05 2.26 -4.09
N TYR A 36 6.26 1.25 -3.70
CA TYR A 36 6.40 0.58 -2.41
C TYR A 36 7.81 0.00 -2.25
N GLN A 37 8.29 -0.76 -3.23
CA GLN A 37 9.62 -1.33 -3.24
C GLN A 37 10.69 -0.24 -3.11
N GLU A 38 10.66 0.79 -3.96
CA GLU A 38 11.59 1.93 -3.90
C GLU A 38 11.59 2.60 -2.52
N TYR A 39 10.43 2.78 -1.90
CA TYR A 39 10.29 3.38 -0.58
C TYR A 39 10.94 2.54 0.52
N ILE A 40 10.66 1.23 0.57
CA ILE A 40 11.31 0.30 1.51
C ILE A 40 12.84 0.27 1.30
N PHE A 41 13.30 0.38 0.05
CA PHE A 41 14.73 0.44 -0.27
C PHE A 41 15.40 1.78 0.06
N HIS A 42 14.66 2.89 0.19
CA HIS A 42 15.24 4.19 0.53
C HIS A 42 15.08 4.60 2.00
N ILE A 43 14.16 4.00 2.75
CA ILE A 43 13.88 4.39 4.13
C ILE A 43 14.93 3.89 5.15
N ASP A 44 15.22 4.70 6.16
CA ASP A 44 16.11 4.38 7.28
C ASP A 44 15.41 3.56 8.37
N ASP A 45 16.18 2.86 9.22
CA ASP A 45 15.68 1.95 10.26
C ASP A 45 15.24 2.63 11.56
N ASP A 46 14.86 3.91 11.49
CA ASP A 46 14.29 4.67 12.61
C ASP A 46 12.96 4.08 13.10
N GLU A 47 12.70 4.10 14.42
CA GLU A 47 11.48 3.53 15.00
C GLU A 47 10.19 4.10 14.40
N GLN A 48 10.13 5.42 14.14
CA GLN A 48 8.95 6.01 13.54
C GLN A 48 8.75 5.53 12.10
N ASN A 49 9.85 5.43 11.35
CA ASN A 49 9.84 4.91 9.99
C ASN A 49 9.38 3.45 9.96
N LEU A 50 9.82 2.61 10.90
CA LEU A 50 9.38 1.22 11.00
C LEU A 50 7.87 1.10 11.23
N ILE A 51 7.28 1.99 12.03
CA ILE A 51 5.82 2.04 12.24
C ILE A 51 5.10 2.40 10.93
N VAL A 52 5.59 3.42 10.21
CA VAL A 52 5.01 3.84 8.92
C VAL A 52 5.12 2.74 7.88
N VAL A 53 6.28 2.09 7.79
CA VAL A 53 6.54 0.96 6.89
C VAL A 53 5.59 -0.19 7.19
N LYS A 54 5.39 -0.55 8.45
CA LYS A 54 4.45 -1.61 8.84
C LYS A 54 3.01 -1.27 8.45
N LYS A 55 2.58 -0.02 8.62
CA LYS A 55 1.26 0.43 8.16
C LYS A 55 1.15 0.37 6.64
N LEU A 56 2.19 0.77 5.94
CA LEU A 56 2.24 0.74 4.47
C LEU A 56 2.18 -0.69 3.93
N ASP A 57 2.93 -1.61 4.53
CA ASP A 57 2.91 -3.04 4.16
C ASP A 57 1.51 -3.62 4.27
N ASN A 58 0.81 -3.37 5.39
CA ASN A 58 -0.59 -3.78 5.56
C ASN A 58 -1.54 -3.12 4.54
N ALA A 59 -1.36 -1.82 4.28
CA ALA A 59 -2.19 -1.09 3.33
C ALA A 59 -1.99 -1.59 1.89
N MET A 60 -0.75 -1.87 1.48
CA MET A 60 -0.44 -2.46 0.18
C MET A 60 -0.93 -3.90 0.08
N TYR A 61 -0.80 -4.69 1.14
CA TYR A 61 -1.37 -6.04 1.16
C TYR A 61 -2.89 -6.01 0.99
N LYS A 62 -3.58 -5.08 1.67
CA LYS A 62 -5.02 -4.88 1.48
C LYS A 62 -5.35 -4.43 0.06
N TYR A 63 -4.52 -3.56 -0.51
CA TYR A 63 -4.67 -3.11 -1.89
C TYR A 63 -4.61 -4.25 -2.90
N ILE A 64 -3.65 -5.17 -2.79
CA ILE A 64 -3.54 -6.29 -3.74
C ILE A 64 -4.57 -7.41 -3.48
N THR A 65 -5.04 -7.57 -2.25
CA THR A 65 -5.95 -8.66 -1.86
C THR A 65 -7.42 -8.30 -1.98
N ASP A 66 -7.78 -7.02 -1.80
CA ASP A 66 -9.15 -6.53 -1.82
C ASP A 66 -9.40 -5.67 -3.06
N PHE A 67 -10.07 -6.29 -4.04
CA PHE A 67 -10.42 -5.63 -5.29
C PHE A 67 -11.29 -4.38 -5.09
N TYR A 68 -12.22 -4.39 -4.12
CA TYR A 68 -13.09 -3.23 -3.87
C TYR A 68 -12.27 -2.08 -3.31
N PHE A 69 -11.36 -2.37 -2.37
CA PHE A 69 -10.43 -1.38 -1.85
C PHE A 69 -9.55 -0.79 -2.97
N ALA A 70 -8.95 -1.63 -3.82
CA ALA A 70 -8.12 -1.20 -4.93
C ALA A 70 -8.90 -0.31 -5.91
N LYS A 71 -10.13 -0.70 -6.23
CA LYS A 71 -11.02 0.05 -7.12
C LYS A 71 -11.38 1.41 -6.51
N SER A 72 -11.84 1.45 -5.26
CA SER A 72 -12.21 2.71 -4.61
C SER A 72 -11.02 3.65 -4.43
N PHE A 73 -9.84 3.11 -4.12
CA PHE A 73 -8.60 3.90 -4.06
C PHE A 73 -8.20 4.45 -5.43
N ARG A 74 -8.40 3.66 -6.49
CA ARG A 74 -8.14 4.10 -7.87
C ARG A 74 -9.12 5.21 -8.29
N GLU A 75 -10.39 5.11 -7.90
CA GLU A 75 -11.42 6.11 -8.21
C GLU A 75 -11.20 7.44 -7.48
N THR A 76 -10.55 7.44 -6.32
CA THR A 76 -10.20 8.69 -5.61
C THR A 76 -8.95 9.37 -6.14
N LEU A 77 -8.18 8.69 -6.99
CA LEU A 77 -6.94 9.22 -7.56
C LEU A 77 -7.08 9.62 -9.02
N ASP A 78 -6.36 10.66 -9.41
CA ASP A 78 -6.17 11.00 -10.81
C ASP A 78 -5.08 10.13 -11.44
N ILE A 79 -5.51 9.08 -12.15
CA ILE A 79 -4.63 8.07 -12.73
C ILE A 79 -3.69 8.67 -13.77
N ASP A 80 -4.12 9.65 -14.55
CA ASP A 80 -3.27 10.30 -15.55
C ASP A 80 -2.10 11.03 -14.89
N THR A 81 -2.36 11.71 -13.77
CA THR A 81 -1.33 12.36 -12.96
C THR A 81 -0.36 11.34 -12.35
N VAL A 82 -0.86 10.26 -11.76
CA VAL A 82 0.00 9.23 -11.15
C VAL A 82 0.80 8.47 -12.21
N MET A 83 0.23 8.22 -13.38
CA MET A 83 0.88 7.50 -14.48
C MET A 83 1.94 8.33 -15.20
N ASN A 84 1.95 9.66 -15.00
CA ASN A 84 2.98 10.53 -15.54
C ASN A 84 4.41 10.06 -15.17
N PRO A 85 5.36 10.00 -16.14
CA PRO A 85 6.75 9.64 -15.86
C PRO A 85 7.46 10.63 -14.92
N ASN A 86 7.03 11.90 -14.90
CA ASN A 86 7.58 12.96 -14.04
C ASN A 86 6.89 13.03 -12.68
N PHE A 87 6.14 12.01 -12.27
CA PHE A 87 5.49 11.98 -10.98
C PHE A 87 6.51 11.93 -9.84
N THR A 88 6.67 13.05 -9.13
CA THR A 88 7.64 13.23 -8.04
C THR A 88 7.05 12.94 -6.66
N GLU A 89 5.73 13.00 -6.50
CA GLU A 89 5.04 12.89 -5.21
C GLU A 89 4.78 11.44 -4.75
N LYS A 90 5.72 10.53 -5.04
CA LYS A 90 5.63 9.09 -4.69
C LYS A 90 5.35 8.88 -3.19
N ILE A 91 6.06 9.60 -2.33
CA ILE A 91 5.91 9.51 -0.87
C ILE A 91 4.53 10.03 -0.43
N GLY A 92 4.05 11.10 -1.06
CA GLY A 92 2.71 11.64 -0.78
C GLY A 92 1.62 10.63 -1.09
N LEU A 93 1.76 9.93 -2.23
CA LEU A 93 0.84 8.89 -2.63
C LEU A 93 0.82 7.69 -1.66
N LEU A 94 1.99 7.22 -1.23
CA LEU A 94 2.09 6.11 -0.26
C LEU A 94 1.49 6.51 1.10
N LYS A 95 1.69 7.75 1.55
CA LYS A 95 1.04 8.26 2.77
C LYS A 95 -0.47 8.37 2.60
N TYR A 96 -0.93 8.79 1.42
CA TYR A 96 -2.35 8.85 1.10
C TYR A 96 -2.97 7.45 1.16
N LEU A 97 -2.30 6.43 0.62
CA LEU A 97 -2.72 5.03 0.72
C LEU A 97 -2.90 4.57 2.17
N ILE A 98 -1.95 4.90 3.06
CA ILE A 98 -2.08 4.59 4.49
C ILE A 98 -3.32 5.28 5.08
N SER A 99 -3.51 6.56 4.80
CA SER A 99 -4.66 7.32 5.30
C SER A 99 -6.00 6.77 4.78
N PHE A 100 -6.02 6.29 3.54
CA PHE A 100 -7.18 5.66 2.93
C PHE A 100 -7.47 4.30 3.56
N TYR A 101 -6.42 3.50 3.81
CA TYR A 101 -6.51 2.24 4.53
C TYR A 101 -7.06 2.41 5.95
N GLU A 102 -6.59 3.41 6.70
CA GLU A 102 -7.09 3.69 8.05
C GLU A 102 -8.59 4.04 8.04
N LYS A 103 -9.02 4.90 7.11
CA LYS A 103 -10.44 5.25 6.93
C LYS A 103 -11.30 4.05 6.53
N TYR A 104 -10.82 3.23 5.60
CA TYR A 104 -11.54 2.06 5.12
C TYR A 104 -11.65 0.97 6.20
N SER A 105 -10.61 0.80 7.02
CA SER A 105 -10.62 -0.11 8.17
C SER A 105 -11.73 0.28 9.14
N ASP A 106 -11.90 1.57 9.45
CA ASP A 106 -12.96 2.05 10.36
C ASP A 106 -14.38 1.81 9.79
N GLU A 107 -14.58 1.98 8.48
CA GLU A 107 -15.88 1.69 7.85
C GLU A 107 -16.23 0.20 7.84
N SER A 108 -15.22 -0.68 7.75
CA SER A 108 -15.43 -2.14 7.78
C SER A 108 -15.84 -2.66 9.16
N VAL A 109 -15.52 -1.96 10.25
CA VAL A 109 -15.92 -2.34 11.62
C VAL A 109 -17.42 -2.13 11.86
N VAL A 110 -18.10 -1.29 11.06
CA VAL A 110 -19.54 -1.00 11.24
C VAL A 110 -20.45 -2.09 10.63
N LYS A 111 -19.92 -3.05 9.86
CA LYS A 111 -20.70 -4.13 9.23
C LYS A 111 -20.56 -5.49 9.94
N ALA A 112 -20.79 -5.54 11.25
CA ALA A 112 -21.02 -6.80 11.95
C ALA A 112 -21.94 -6.63 13.17
N SER A 113 -23.19 -6.21 12.95
CA SER A 113 -24.28 -6.50 13.89
C SER A 113 -25.62 -6.61 13.16
N THR A 114 -25.73 -7.57 12.25
CA THR A 114 -27.04 -8.21 12.05
C THR A 114 -27.22 -9.25 13.16
N ARG A 115 -27.48 -8.75 14.38
CA ARG A 115 -28.25 -9.51 15.36
C ARG A 115 -29.64 -9.69 14.76
N TRP A 116 -29.86 -10.84 14.14
CA TRP A 116 -31.21 -11.35 13.93
C TRP A 116 -31.85 -11.49 15.32
N ILE A 117 -32.84 -10.65 15.59
CA ILE A 117 -33.84 -10.85 16.64
C ILE A 117 -35.15 -11.19 15.92
#